data_AF-A0A814B5A0-F1
#
_entry.id   AF-A0A814B5A0-F1
#
_cell.length_a   1.000
_cell.length_b   1.000
_cell.length_c   1.000
_cell.angle_alpha   90.00
_cell.angle_beta   90.00
_cell.angle_gamma   90.00
#
_symmetry.space_group_name_H-M   'P 1'
#
loop_
_entity.id
_entity.type
_entity.pdbx_description
1 polymer ?
#
loop_
_entity_poly.entity_id
_entity_poly.type
_entity_poly.pdbx_seq_one_letter_code
_entity_poly.pdbx_strand_id
1 'polypeptide(L)'
;IKLNKFSQVLTIFAGGVTKIFNLDSKQLDETNQNTYDFDLMAQELANTGSSHSRKQLLHLIDTFLYSKCYEWVFILALVLKKFSVVNEVLRLVKNPDVSPLISNSIKKGIKELDVWSQQECCGYRSIIQKINNL
;
A
#
# COMPACT_ATOMS: atom_id res chain seq x y z
N ILE A 1 6.25 -4.17 20.51
CA ILE A 1 6.92 -3.37 19.45
C ILE A 1 6.01 -2.18 19.18
N LYS A 2 6.45 -0.95 19.49
CA LYS A 2 5.60 0.24 19.71
C LYS A 2 5.02 0.81 18.40
N LEU A 3 3.75 1.24 18.46
CA LEU A 3 2.94 1.91 17.43
C LEU A 3 3.63 3.05 16.65
N ASN A 4 4.69 3.67 17.19
CA ASN A 4 5.49 4.67 16.48
C ASN A 4 6.18 4.13 15.22
N LYS A 5 6.43 2.82 15.13
CA LYS A 5 7.04 2.25 13.93
C LYS A 5 6.05 2.08 12.78
N PHE A 6 4.75 1.93 13.03
CA PHE A 6 3.77 1.79 11.96
C PHE A 6 3.59 3.12 11.21
N SER A 7 3.46 4.23 11.95
CA SER A 7 3.47 5.58 11.35
C SER A 7 4.78 5.85 10.62
N GLN A 8 5.94 5.51 11.18
CA GLN A 8 7.23 5.65 10.46
C GLN A 8 7.32 4.77 9.22
N VAL A 9 6.82 3.53 9.26
CA VAL A 9 6.76 2.65 8.09
C VAL A 9 5.76 3.19 7.07
N LEU A 10 4.65 3.78 7.49
CA LEU A 10 3.71 4.48 6.63
C LEU A 10 4.32 5.75 6.05
N THR A 11 5.17 6.48 6.77
CA THR A 11 5.90 7.67 6.28
C THR A 11 7.05 7.27 5.35
N ILE A 12 7.71 6.14 5.59
CA ILE A 12 8.72 5.57 4.70
C ILE A 12 8.06 4.99 3.45
N PHE A 13 6.91 4.32 3.59
CA PHE A 13 6.11 3.88 2.46
C PHE A 13 5.53 5.07 1.73
N ALA A 14 4.94 6.05 2.40
CA ALA A 14 4.46 7.27 1.81
C ALA A 14 5.61 7.98 1.11
N GLY A 15 6.71 8.33 1.78
CA GLY A 15 7.85 9.01 1.16
C GLY A 15 8.57 8.20 0.07
N GLY A 16 8.59 6.87 0.16
CA GLY A 16 9.10 5.98 -0.88
C GLY A 16 8.15 5.84 -2.06
N VAL A 17 6.84 5.80 -1.80
CA VAL A 17 5.76 5.78 -2.81
C VAL A 17 5.66 7.15 -3.46
N THR A 18 5.74 8.26 -2.74
CA THR A 18 5.87 9.61 -3.30
C THR A 18 7.13 9.67 -4.13
N LYS A 19 8.29 9.14 -3.73
CA LYS A 19 9.46 9.11 -4.63
C LYS A 19 9.30 8.21 -5.88
N ILE A 20 8.46 7.18 -5.82
CA ILE A 20 8.15 6.32 -6.97
C ILE A 20 7.03 6.93 -7.84
N PHE A 21 6.11 7.71 -7.28
CA PHE A 21 4.90 8.25 -7.94
C PHE A 21 4.83 9.78 -8.03
N ASN A 22 5.86 10.51 -7.58
CA ASN A 22 6.00 11.96 -7.78
C ASN A 22 6.44 12.18 -9.22
N LEU A 23 5.46 12.08 -10.12
CA LEU A 23 5.46 12.86 -11.33
C LEU A 23 5.41 14.32 -10.90
N ASP A 24 6.54 14.96 -11.12
CA ASP A 24 6.81 16.38 -10.93
C ASP A 24 5.56 17.19 -11.28
N SER A 25 5.05 17.92 -10.29
CA SER A 25 4.11 19.01 -10.50
C SER A 25 4.82 20.10 -11.30
N LYS A 26 4.88 19.94 -12.62
CA LYS A 26 5.24 21.01 -13.55
C LYS A 26 4.02 21.40 -14.35
N GLN A 27 3.75 22.71 -14.29
CA GLN A 27 2.63 23.36 -14.94
C GLN A 27 2.50 22.94 -16.40
N LEU A 28 1.26 22.67 -16.79
CA LEU A 28 0.86 22.41 -18.17
C LEU A 28 1.01 23.70 -18.98
N ASP A 29 2.12 23.82 -19.70
CA ASP A 29 2.13 24.58 -20.95
C ASP A 29 1.69 23.63 -22.08
N GLU A 30 0.69 24.09 -22.83
CA GLU A 30 -0.02 23.36 -23.88
C GLU A 30 0.87 23.08 -25.08
N THR A 31 1.56 21.94 -25.11
CA THR A 31 1.99 21.26 -26.36
C THR A 31 2.49 19.85 -26.07
N ASN A 32 2.01 18.85 -26.84
CA ASN A 32 2.49 17.45 -26.92
C ASN A 32 1.72 16.37 -26.12
N GLN A 33 0.40 16.26 -26.34
CA GLN A 33 -0.45 15.16 -25.83
C GLN A 33 0.07 13.74 -26.15
N ASN A 34 0.90 13.54 -27.18
CA ASN A 34 1.38 12.21 -27.60
C ASN A 34 2.67 11.74 -26.89
N THR A 35 3.45 12.65 -26.29
CA THR A 35 4.73 12.29 -25.65
C THR A 35 4.52 11.87 -24.19
N TYR A 36 3.52 12.44 -23.52
CA TYR A 36 3.21 12.13 -22.12
C TYR A 36 2.79 10.67 -21.89
N ASP A 37 2.15 10.02 -22.86
CA ASP A 37 1.65 8.65 -22.70
C ASP A 37 2.78 7.60 -22.69
N PHE A 38 3.80 7.80 -23.53
CA PHE A 38 4.94 6.89 -23.58
C PHE A 38 5.87 7.05 -22.36
N ASP A 39 6.14 8.29 -21.93
CA ASP A 39 6.93 8.54 -20.74
C ASP A 39 6.20 8.08 -19.47
N LEU A 40 4.87 8.24 -19.41
CA LEU A 40 4.04 7.70 -18.33
C LEU A 40 4.08 6.17 -18.31
N MET A 41 3.90 5.49 -19.44
CA MET A 41 4.02 4.03 -19.53
C MET A 41 5.44 3.54 -19.20
N ALA A 42 6.48 4.21 -19.70
CA ALA A 42 7.87 3.86 -19.43
C ALA A 42 8.21 4.03 -17.95
N GLN A 43 7.66 5.07 -17.32
CA GLN A 43 7.80 5.31 -15.88
C GLN A 43 7.01 4.28 -15.06
N GLU A 44 5.80 3.89 -15.46
CA GLU A 44 5.07 2.77 -14.83
C GLU A 44 5.83 1.44 -14.93
N LEU A 45 6.50 1.19 -16.06
CA LEU A 45 7.37 0.02 -16.27
C LEU A 45 8.65 0.08 -15.43
N ALA A 46 9.31 1.24 -15.36
CA ALA A 46 10.50 1.45 -14.54
C ALA A 46 10.20 1.34 -13.04
N ASN A 47 8.97 1.68 -12.65
CA ASN A 47 8.48 1.64 -11.28
C ASN A 47 7.95 0.26 -10.85
N THR A 48 7.94 -0.73 -11.74
CA THR A 48 7.62 -2.12 -11.36
C THR A 48 8.87 -2.82 -10.86
N GLY A 49 8.93 -3.11 -9.55
CA GLY A 49 10.02 -3.88 -8.96
C GLY A 49 10.24 -5.24 -9.67
N SER A 50 11.48 -5.74 -9.66
CA SER A 50 11.84 -6.96 -10.39
C SER A 50 10.94 -8.16 -10.04
N SER A 51 10.76 -9.09 -10.98
CA SER A 51 10.00 -10.32 -10.73
C SER A 51 10.56 -11.13 -9.56
N HIS A 52 11.86 -11.00 -9.29
CA HIS A 52 12.54 -11.60 -8.14
C HIS A 52 12.11 -10.97 -6.81
N SER A 53 12.11 -9.64 -6.70
CA SER A 53 11.68 -8.97 -5.46
C SER A 53 10.19 -9.21 -5.18
N ARG A 54 9.36 -9.26 -6.22
CA ARG A 54 7.95 -9.66 -6.09
C ARG A 54 7.79 -11.06 -5.51
N LYS A 55 8.56 -12.04 -6.00
CA LYS A 55 8.55 -13.42 -5.46
C LYS A 55 8.98 -13.46 -4.00
N GLN A 56 10.00 -12.70 -3.62
CA GLN A 56 10.46 -12.62 -2.23
C GLN A 56 9.41 -12.00 -1.30
N LEU A 57 8.75 -10.91 -1.73
CA LEU A 57 7.69 -10.28 -0.95
C LEU A 57 6.46 -11.19 -0.80
N LEU A 58 6.15 -12.00 -1.82
CA LEU A 58 5.11 -13.03 -1.72
C LEU A 58 5.47 -14.11 -0.71
N HIS A 59 6.70 -14.62 -0.74
CA HIS A 59 7.17 -15.58 0.26
C HIS A 59 7.14 -15.00 1.69
N LEU A 60 7.44 -13.72 1.83
CA LEU A 60 7.38 -13.02 3.11
C LEU A 60 5.94 -12.88 3.62
N ILE A 61 4.96 -12.66 2.73
CA ILE A 61 3.53 -12.72 3.07
C ILE A 61 3.18 -14.09 3.65
N ASP A 62 3.55 -15.18 2.98
CA ASP A 62 3.22 -16.53 3.43
C ASP A 62 3.85 -16.82 4.81
N THR A 63 5.09 -16.38 4.99
CA THR A 63 5.83 -16.52 6.27
C THR A 63 5.14 -15.77 7.41
N PHE A 64 4.76 -14.51 7.20
CA PHE A 64 4.09 -13.72 8.23
C PHE A 64 2.64 -14.16 8.48
N LEU A 65 1.98 -14.70 7.46
CA LEU A 65 0.64 -15.26 7.62
C LEU A 65 0.69 -16.51 8.50
N TYR A 66 1.66 -17.40 8.25
CA TYR A 66 1.89 -18.58 9.09
C TYR A 66 2.20 -18.21 10.55
N SER A 67 2.97 -17.14 10.78
CA SER A 67 3.28 -16.63 12.12
C SER A 67 2.18 -15.74 12.72
N LYS A 68 1.02 -15.59 12.07
CA LYS A 68 -0.12 -14.76 12.50
C LYS A 68 0.24 -13.27 12.70
N CYS A 69 1.24 -12.79 11.97
CA CYS A 69 1.68 -11.40 11.98
C CYS A 69 0.87 -10.55 11.01
N TYR A 70 -0.44 -10.42 11.27
CA TYR A 70 -1.41 -9.83 10.33
C TYR A 70 -1.13 -8.36 9.95
N GLU A 71 -0.54 -7.56 10.85
CA GLU A 71 -0.17 -6.17 10.55
C GLU A 71 0.88 -6.09 9.43
N TRP A 72 1.85 -7.00 9.43
CA TRP A 72 2.89 -7.06 8.39
C TRP A 72 2.36 -7.62 7.08
N VAL A 73 1.49 -8.64 7.15
CA VAL A 73 0.81 -9.16 5.97
C VAL A 73 -0.03 -8.06 5.31
N PHE A 74 -0.76 -7.28 6.10
CA PHE A 74 -1.55 -6.15 5.61
C PHE A 74 -0.68 -5.12 4.88
N ILE A 75 0.43 -4.68 5.49
CA ILE A 75 1.37 -3.75 4.85
C ILE A 75 1.85 -4.32 3.51
N LEU A 76 2.40 -5.53 3.50
CA LEU A 76 2.95 -6.13 2.28
C LEU A 76 1.89 -6.35 1.19
N ALA A 77 0.66 -6.69 1.58
CA ALA A 77 -0.45 -6.84 0.65
C ALA A 77 -0.84 -5.51 -0.02
N LEU A 78 -0.79 -4.40 0.71
CA LEU A 78 -1.00 -3.05 0.14
C LEU A 78 0.09 -2.70 -0.86
N VAL A 79 1.35 -2.97 -0.52
CA VAL A 79 2.53 -2.70 -1.37
C VAL A 79 2.47 -3.47 -2.67
N LEU A 80 2.10 -4.74 -2.60
CA LEU A 80 1.91 -5.59 -3.77
C LEU A 80 0.57 -5.37 -4.48
N LYS A 81 -0.29 -4.49 -3.94
CA LYS A 81 -1.68 -4.25 -4.38
C LYS A 81 -2.50 -5.55 -4.49
N LYS A 82 -2.27 -6.52 -3.60
CA LYS A 82 -2.95 -7.83 -3.56
C LYS A 82 -4.19 -7.79 -2.66
N PHE A 83 -5.31 -7.31 -3.21
CA PHE A 83 -6.58 -7.17 -2.49
C PHE A 83 -7.15 -8.48 -1.95
N SER A 84 -6.90 -9.62 -2.60
CA SER A 84 -7.34 -10.93 -2.09
C SER A 84 -6.75 -11.22 -0.71
N VAL A 85 -5.46 -10.92 -0.52
CA VAL A 85 -4.76 -11.07 0.76
C VAL A 85 -5.23 -10.03 1.77
N VAL A 86 -5.50 -8.78 1.32
CA VAL A 86 -6.08 -7.76 2.21
C VAL A 86 -7.43 -8.23 2.77
N ASN A 87 -8.32 -8.71 1.91
CA ASN A 87 -9.62 -9.23 2.31
C ASN A 87 -9.50 -10.41 3.29
N GLU A 88 -8.58 -11.34 2.99
CA GLU A 88 -8.30 -12.47 3.87
C GLU A 88 -7.84 -12.02 5.25
N VAL A 89 -6.89 -11.08 5.33
CA VAL A 89 -6.43 -10.52 6.61
C VAL A 89 -7.59 -9.85 7.36
N LEU A 90 -8.42 -9.05 6.68
CA LEU A 90 -9.58 -8.41 7.30
C LEU A 90 -10.59 -9.42 7.85
N ARG A 91 -10.75 -10.58 7.20
CA ARG A 91 -11.58 -11.68 7.72
C ARG A 91 -10.91 -12.36 8.92
N LEU A 92 -9.61 -12.63 8.86
CA LEU A 92 -8.86 -13.29 9.93
C LEU A 92 -8.87 -12.47 11.22
N VAL A 93 -8.70 -11.15 11.14
CA VAL A 93 -8.70 -10.28 12.33
C VAL A 93 -10.09 -9.98 12.90
N LYS A 94 -11.16 -10.46 12.25
CA LYS A 94 -12.52 -10.50 12.81
C LYS A 94 -12.74 -11.78 13.65
N ASN A 95 -11.85 -12.77 13.59
CA ASN A 95 -11.95 -13.98 14.41
C ASN A 95 -11.69 -13.61 15.89
N PRO A 96 -12.55 -14.03 16.85
CA PRO A 96 -12.35 -13.79 18.28
C PRO A 96 -11.04 -14.33 18.85
N ASP A 97 -10.41 -15.31 18.19
CA ASP A 97 -9.11 -15.86 18.57
C ASP A 97 -7.93 -14.89 18.33
N VAL A 98 -8.16 -13.81 17.57
CA VAL A 98 -7.15 -12.80 17.27
C VAL A 98 -7.20 -11.67 18.28
N SER A 99 -6.03 -11.27 18.79
CA SER A 99 -5.91 -10.18 19.75
C SER A 99 -6.63 -8.90 19.27
N PRO A 100 -7.49 -8.29 20.09
CA PRO A 100 -8.15 -7.02 19.76
C PRO A 100 -7.17 -5.89 19.44
N LEU A 101 -5.96 -5.94 20.00
CA LEU A 101 -4.90 -4.97 19.72
C LEU A 101 -4.50 -4.98 18.24
N ILE A 102 -4.41 -6.17 17.63
CA ILE A 102 -4.06 -6.32 16.21
C ILE A 102 -5.19 -5.79 15.33
N SER A 103 -6.43 -6.18 15.63
CA SER A 103 -7.62 -5.71 14.90
C SER A 103 -7.74 -4.18 14.96
N ASN A 104 -7.53 -3.60 16.14
CA ASN A 104 -7.55 -2.15 16.33
C ASN A 104 -6.39 -1.45 15.61
N SER A 105 -5.20 -2.04 15.60
CA SER A 105 -4.03 -1.50 14.88
C SER A 105 -4.28 -1.44 13.37
N ILE A 106 -4.82 -2.51 12.78
CA ILE A 106 -5.17 -2.52 11.35
C ILE A 106 -6.26 -1.50 11.03
N LYS A 107 -7.33 -1.41 11.84
CA LYS A 107 -8.37 -0.38 11.68
C LYS A 107 -7.81 1.03 11.75
N LYS A 108 -6.88 1.28 12.68
CA LYS A 108 -6.20 2.57 12.81
C LYS A 108 -5.37 2.86 11.56
N GLY A 109 -4.60 1.88 11.08
CA GLY A 109 -3.81 2.00 9.86
C GLY A 109 -4.65 2.32 8.63
N ILE A 110 -5.82 1.71 8.47
CA ILE A 110 -6.75 2.02 7.36
C ILE A 110 -7.21 3.48 7.43
N LYS A 111 -7.59 3.98 8.62
CA LYS A 111 -8.00 5.38 8.79
C LYS A 111 -6.87 6.35 8.48
N GLU A 112 -5.66 6.06 8.97
CA GLU A 112 -4.47 6.87 8.69
C GLU A 112 -4.14 6.89 7.19
N LEU A 113 -4.27 5.75 6.51
CA LEU A 113 -4.09 5.65 5.06
C LEU A 113 -5.15 6.41 4.27
N ASP A 114 -6.41 6.39 4.72
CA ASP A 114 -7.48 7.17 4.09
C ASP A 114 -7.17 8.67 4.15
N VAL A 115 -6.83 9.18 5.34
CA VAL A 115 -6.44 10.59 5.55
C VAL A 115 -5.22 10.94 4.69
N TRP A 116 -4.18 10.10 4.71
CA TRP A 116 -2.99 10.31 3.90
C TRP A 116 -3.31 10.34 2.39
N SER A 117 -4.14 9.41 1.92
CA SER A 117 -4.51 9.34 0.49
C SER A 117 -5.28 10.56 0.00
N GLN A 118 -6.02 11.24 0.89
CA GLN A 118 -6.73 12.46 0.58
C GLN A 118 -5.80 13.67 0.48
N GLN A 119 -4.65 13.64 1.17
CA GLN A 119 -3.70 14.75 1.24
C GLN A 119 -2.55 14.63 0.23
N GLU A 120 -2.04 13.41 0.00
CA GLU A 120 -0.73 13.21 -0.64
C GLU A 120 -0.80 12.41 -1.95
N CYS A 121 -1.84 11.60 -2.19
CA CYS A 121 -1.89 10.76 -3.39
C CYS A 121 -3.31 10.31 -3.80
N CYS A 122 -3.87 10.97 -4.80
CA CYS A 122 -5.17 10.62 -5.40
C CYS A 122 -5.25 9.16 -5.89
N GLY A 123 -4.14 8.57 -6.34
CA GLY A 123 -4.09 7.18 -6.84
C GLY A 123 -4.34 6.13 -5.77
N TYR A 124 -4.02 6.42 -4.50
CA TYR A 124 -4.32 5.52 -3.38
C TYR A 124 -5.75 5.64 -2.89
N ARG A 125 -6.46 6.74 -3.20
CA ARG A 125 -7.86 6.92 -2.81
C ARG A 125 -8.75 5.79 -3.31
N SER A 126 -8.58 5.40 -4.58
CA SER A 126 -9.32 4.28 -5.19
C SER A 126 -8.99 2.92 -4.53
N ILE A 127 -7.76 2.75 -4.05
CA ILE A 127 -7.30 1.56 -3.34
C ILE A 127 -7.96 1.51 -1.95
N ILE A 128 -7.94 2.62 -1.20
CA ILE A 128 -8.51 2.70 0.14
C ILE A 128 -10.05 2.60 0.11
N GLN A 129 -10.71 3.20 -0.87
CA GLN A 129 -12.15 3.03 -1.07
C GLN A 129 -12.54 1.56 -1.29
N LYS A 130 -11.77 0.83 -2.09
CA LYS A 130 -11.99 -0.61 -2.26
C LYS A 130 -11.85 -1.36 -0.93
N ILE A 131 -10.89 -0.99 -0.09
CA ILE A 131 -10.66 -1.63 1.21
C ILE A 131 -11.78 -1.32 2.20
N ASN A 132 -12.28 -0.09 2.23
CA ASN A 132 -13.40 0.29 3.10
C ASN A 132 -14.71 -0.43 2.76
N ASN A 133 -14.81 -1.00 1.55
CA ASN A 133 -15.97 -1.77 1.09
C ASN A 133 -15.82 -3.29 1.32
N LEU A 134 -14.76 -3.76 1.99
CA LEU A 134 -14.52 -5.18 2.35
C LEU A 134 -14.92 -5.50 3.81
#